data_AF-A0A3C0W168-F1
#
_entry.id   AF-A0A3C0W168-F1
#
_cell.length_a   1.000
_cell.length_b   1.000
_cell.length_c   1.000
_cell.angle_alpha   90.00
_cell.angle_beta   90.00
_cell.angle_gamma   90.00
#
_symmetry.space_group_name_H-M   'P 1'
#
loop_
_entity.id
_entity.type
_entity.pdbx_description
1 polymer ?
#
loop_
_entity_poly.entity_id
_entity_poly.type
_entity_poly.pdbx_seq_one_letter_code
_entity_poly.pdbx_strand_id
1 'polypeptide(L)'
;GSGKKAKWVTVTDETRLIDFYCRDSEGIVPVNLNGAEIHTRHSLSRGSGRRRYSETSIRIGDPLYVLGTAIIDESTGDRLMIAKGKNKFPLITTNYTETELMGRKSRRGLGWLNLGLNGFVLIGLGLFGAAASYAATDFLFASMIAPLFLAGCFVGLMYNDLVFVRNRVLRAWSNIGVSLKKRADLIPNLVKIAKEYLKHEKELQTDLAKLRDSARGAVDFDPAAAGLFITQEVAVMQKFFGLQEKYPDLKGNQMMAQLHEKLVLLENEVALMRSGYNNSVERHNTRIGQIPDLFLARLFKFEEADLFHAEIEV
;
A
#
# COMPACT_ATOMS: atom_id res chain seq x y z
N GLY A 1 -27.13 -28.74 43.40
CA GLY A 1 -26.04 -27.93 43.99
C GLY A 1 -26.21 -26.48 43.59
N SER A 2 -26.19 -25.57 44.56
CA SER A 2 -26.48 -24.14 44.47
C SER A 2 -25.62 -23.39 43.44
N GLY A 3 -26.28 -22.68 42.52
CA GLY A 3 -25.71 -22.08 41.31
C GLY A 3 -25.11 -20.68 41.51
N LYS A 4 -23.91 -20.60 42.11
CA LYS A 4 -23.12 -19.35 42.18
C LYS A 4 -21.92 -19.28 41.23
N LYS A 5 -21.68 -20.31 40.40
CA LYS A 5 -20.59 -20.33 39.40
C LYS A 5 -20.99 -21.01 38.08
N ALA A 6 -22.18 -20.71 37.55
CA ALA A 6 -22.52 -21.14 36.19
C ALA A 6 -21.78 -20.24 35.19
N LYS A 7 -20.76 -20.78 34.51
CA LYS A 7 -20.06 -20.10 33.41
C LYS A 7 -20.42 -20.80 32.11
N TRP A 8 -20.77 -20.03 31.08
CA TRP A 8 -20.91 -20.57 29.73
C TRP A 8 -19.55 -21.07 29.24
N VAL A 9 -19.52 -22.29 28.69
CA VAL A 9 -18.33 -22.89 28.09
C VAL A 9 -18.65 -23.18 26.62
N THR A 10 -17.72 -22.83 25.73
CA THR A 10 -17.82 -23.18 24.32
C THR A 10 -17.63 -24.69 24.18
N VAL A 11 -18.68 -25.38 23.74
CA VAL A 11 -18.65 -26.84 23.53
C VAL A 11 -18.04 -27.17 22.17
N THR A 12 -18.37 -26.37 21.15
CA THR A 12 -17.92 -26.55 19.77
C THR A 12 -17.81 -25.17 19.13
N ASP A 13 -16.71 -24.95 18.42
CA ASP A 13 -16.48 -23.76 17.59
C ASP A 13 -15.89 -24.26 16.27
N GLU A 14 -16.65 -24.11 15.20
CA GLU A 14 -16.29 -24.59 13.87
C GLU A 14 -16.37 -23.41 12.89
N THR A 15 -15.29 -23.18 12.15
CA THR A 15 -15.25 -22.18 11.09
C THR A 15 -14.99 -22.89 9.77
N ARG A 16 -15.92 -22.74 8.82
CA ARG A 16 -15.77 -23.27 7.47
C ARG A 16 -15.61 -22.11 6.49
N LEU A 17 -14.41 -22.02 5.89
CA LEU A 17 -14.09 -21.06 4.85
C LEU A 17 -14.22 -21.73 3.49
N ILE A 18 -14.93 -21.09 2.57
CA ILE A 18 -15.12 -21.56 1.21
C ILE A 18 -14.73 -20.39 0.30
N ASP A 19 -13.76 -20.62 -0.57
CA ASP A 19 -13.36 -19.64 -1.57
C ASP A 19 -14.51 -19.40 -2.55
N PHE A 20 -14.67 -18.16 -3.00
CA PHE A 20 -15.78 -17.76 -3.84
C PHE A 20 -15.36 -16.73 -4.89
N TYR A 21 -16.25 -16.49 -5.84
CA TYR A 21 -16.06 -15.50 -6.88
C TYR A 21 -16.89 -14.25 -6.56
N CYS A 22 -16.25 -13.08 -6.56
CA CYS A 22 -16.92 -11.79 -6.58
C CYS A 22 -17.19 -11.40 -8.03
N ARG A 23 -18.39 -10.90 -8.31
CA ARG A 23 -18.74 -10.32 -9.62
C ARG A 23 -19.13 -8.86 -9.42
N ASP A 24 -18.55 -8.00 -10.24
CA ASP A 24 -18.93 -6.59 -10.35
C ASP A 24 -19.25 -6.24 -11.82
N SER A 25 -19.31 -4.95 -12.15
CA SER A 25 -19.54 -4.47 -13.52
C SER A 25 -18.35 -4.66 -14.46
N GLU A 26 -17.15 -4.86 -13.93
CA GLU A 26 -15.89 -4.94 -14.69
C GLU A 26 -15.46 -6.39 -14.93
N GLY A 27 -15.86 -7.32 -14.06
CA GLY A 27 -15.57 -8.73 -14.26
C GLY A 27 -15.88 -9.63 -13.06
N ILE A 28 -15.15 -10.75 -13.03
CA ILE A 28 -15.25 -11.75 -11.97
C ILE A 28 -13.86 -11.95 -11.37
N VAL A 29 -13.76 -11.82 -10.06
CA VAL A 29 -12.50 -11.94 -9.32
C VAL A 29 -12.62 -13.06 -8.28
N PRO A 30 -11.73 -14.07 -8.32
CA PRO A 30 -11.66 -15.09 -7.27
C PRO A 30 -11.13 -14.51 -5.96
N VAL A 31 -11.71 -14.92 -4.84
CA VAL A 31 -11.32 -14.50 -3.49
C VAL A 31 -10.98 -15.73 -2.67
N ASN A 32 -9.74 -15.78 -2.16
CA ASN A 32 -9.31 -16.77 -1.19
C ASN A 32 -9.44 -16.20 0.23
N LEU A 33 -10.16 -16.90 1.10
CA LEU A 33 -10.51 -16.39 2.44
C LEU A 33 -9.48 -16.73 3.51
N ASN A 34 -8.37 -17.38 3.17
CA ASN A 34 -7.44 -17.86 4.17
C ASN A 34 -6.80 -16.68 4.93
N GLY A 35 -7.03 -16.65 6.25
CA GLY A 35 -6.57 -15.56 7.12
C GLY A 35 -7.32 -14.24 6.96
N ALA A 36 -8.52 -14.25 6.37
CA ALA A 36 -9.41 -13.10 6.25
C ALA A 36 -10.07 -12.73 7.58
N GLU A 37 -10.23 -11.43 7.84
CA GLU A 37 -11.13 -10.90 8.86
C GLU A 37 -12.55 -10.81 8.27
N ILE A 38 -13.48 -11.62 8.79
CA ILE A 38 -14.84 -11.72 8.25
C ILE A 38 -15.82 -10.95 9.13
N HIS A 39 -16.60 -10.06 8.53
CA HIS A 39 -17.68 -9.34 9.19
C HIS A 39 -19.00 -9.54 8.47
N THR A 40 -20.00 -10.10 9.16
CA THR A 40 -21.32 -10.35 8.56
C THR A 40 -22.46 -9.70 9.33
N ARG A 41 -23.48 -9.25 8.60
CA ARG A 41 -24.82 -8.90 9.09
C ARG A 41 -25.62 -10.10 9.56
N HIS A 42 -25.43 -11.26 8.93
CA HIS A 42 -26.20 -12.45 9.26
C HIS A 42 -25.58 -13.11 10.48
N SER A 43 -26.17 -12.83 11.64
CA SER A 43 -25.89 -13.52 12.89
C SER A 43 -27.19 -14.04 13.44
N LEU A 44 -27.30 -15.36 13.56
CA LEU A 44 -28.44 -16.05 14.16
C LEU A 44 -28.00 -16.62 15.50
N SER A 45 -28.70 -16.26 16.57
CA SER A 45 -28.50 -16.87 17.88
C SER A 45 -29.78 -17.54 18.35
N ARG A 46 -29.69 -18.82 18.69
CA ARG A 46 -30.82 -19.62 19.19
C ARG A 46 -30.45 -20.31 20.50
N GLY A 47 -31.29 -20.16 21.51
CA GLY A 47 -31.20 -20.93 22.74
C GLY A 47 -32.00 -22.24 22.64
N SER A 48 -31.45 -23.33 23.16
CA SER A 48 -32.21 -24.56 23.43
C SER A 48 -31.72 -25.21 24.72
N GLY A 49 -32.59 -25.24 25.74
CA GLY A 49 -32.25 -25.71 27.07
C GLY A 49 -31.09 -24.96 27.71
N ARG A 50 -30.03 -25.68 28.10
CA ARG A 50 -28.78 -25.11 28.67
C ARG A 50 -27.71 -24.81 27.61
N ARG A 51 -28.08 -24.72 26.33
CA ARG A 51 -27.16 -24.46 25.21
C ARG A 51 -27.58 -23.21 24.44
N ARG A 52 -26.60 -22.48 23.93
CA ARG A 52 -26.77 -21.37 23.00
C ARG A 52 -26.01 -21.71 21.73
N TYR A 53 -26.68 -21.64 20.60
CA TYR A 53 -26.12 -21.79 19.26
C TYR A 53 -26.01 -20.40 18.66
N SER A 54 -24.86 -20.07 18.11
CA SER A 54 -24.62 -18.82 17.39
C SER A 54 -24.00 -19.19 16.05
N GLU A 55 -24.63 -18.74 14.97
CA GLU A 55 -24.15 -18.95 13.61
C GLU A 55 -23.97 -17.59 12.94
N THR A 56 -22.85 -17.41 12.26
CA THR A 56 -22.56 -16.24 11.44
C THR A 56 -22.17 -16.72 10.06
N SER A 57 -22.85 -16.22 9.03
CA SER A 57 -22.66 -16.67 7.65
C SER A 57 -22.61 -15.51 6.67
N ILE A 58 -21.85 -15.63 5.59
CA ILE A 58 -22.06 -14.81 4.38
C ILE A 58 -22.94 -15.64 3.45
N ARG A 59 -23.98 -15.03 2.89
CA ARG A 59 -24.91 -15.74 2.00
C ARG A 59 -24.59 -15.44 0.53
N ILE A 60 -24.87 -16.40 -0.33
CA ILE A 60 -24.77 -16.21 -1.77
C ILE A 60 -25.74 -15.10 -2.18
N GLY A 61 -25.24 -14.10 -2.91
CA GLY A 61 -26.01 -12.93 -3.34
C GLY A 61 -25.97 -11.74 -2.38
N ASP A 62 -25.31 -11.84 -1.22
CA ASP A 62 -25.04 -10.66 -0.39
C ASP A 62 -24.12 -9.68 -1.15
N PRO A 63 -24.39 -8.36 -1.11
CA PRO A 63 -23.43 -7.38 -1.57
C PRO A 63 -22.18 -7.47 -0.69
N LEU A 64 -21.02 -7.66 -1.30
CA LEU A 64 -19.75 -7.91 -0.63
C LEU A 64 -18.76 -6.78 -0.89
N TYR A 65 -18.13 -6.31 0.18
CA TYR A 65 -16.92 -5.52 0.11
C TYR A 65 -15.75 -6.39 0.54
N VAL A 66 -14.78 -6.56 -0.37
CA VAL A 66 -13.58 -7.36 -0.18
C VAL A 66 -12.37 -6.46 -0.34
N LEU A 67 -11.53 -6.42 0.69
CA LEU A 67 -10.28 -5.67 0.68
C LEU A 67 -9.14 -6.66 0.90
N GLY A 68 -8.16 -6.71 0.00
CA GLY A 68 -7.03 -7.61 0.12
C GLY A 68 -5.92 -7.29 -0.87
N THR A 69 -4.88 -8.13 -0.90
CA THR A 69 -3.80 -7.99 -1.88
C THR A 69 -4.17 -8.79 -3.13
N ALA A 70 -3.95 -8.21 -4.31
CA ALA A 70 -4.00 -8.96 -5.56
C ALA A 70 -2.75 -9.86 -5.64
N ILE A 71 -2.95 -11.18 -5.64
CA ILE A 71 -1.89 -12.17 -5.81
C ILE A 71 -2.20 -13.06 -7.01
N ILE A 72 -1.17 -13.67 -7.60
CA ILE A 72 -1.38 -14.65 -8.66
C ILE A 72 -1.96 -15.92 -8.05
N ASP A 73 -2.99 -16.48 -8.69
CA ASP A 73 -3.60 -17.74 -8.27
C ASP A 73 -2.59 -18.90 -8.44
N GLU A 74 -2.06 -19.44 -7.34
CA GLU A 74 -1.07 -20.54 -7.39
C GLU A 74 -1.63 -21.83 -8.01
N SER A 75 -2.96 -22.01 -8.04
CA SER A 75 -3.59 -23.22 -8.61
C SER A 75 -3.67 -23.19 -10.13
N THR A 76 -3.78 -22.00 -10.73
CA THR A 76 -3.97 -21.84 -12.19
C THR A 76 -2.88 -21.01 -12.87
N GLY A 77 -2.12 -20.20 -12.14
CA GLY A 77 -0.98 -19.40 -12.64
C GLY A 77 -1.35 -18.20 -13.52
N ASP A 78 -2.53 -18.19 -14.12
CA ASP A 78 -2.85 -17.28 -15.23
C ASP A 78 -3.81 -16.14 -14.86
N ARG A 79 -4.20 -16.03 -13.59
CA ARG A 79 -5.15 -15.00 -13.13
C ARG A 79 -4.81 -14.45 -11.76
N LEU A 80 -5.27 -13.22 -11.51
CA LEU A 80 -5.18 -12.59 -10.19
C LEU A 80 -6.35 -13.01 -9.31
N MET A 81 -6.07 -13.26 -8.04
CA MET A 81 -7.05 -13.48 -6.98
C MET A 81 -6.83 -12.48 -5.85
N ILE A 82 -7.89 -12.17 -5.09
CA ILE A 82 -7.77 -11.41 -3.86
C ILE A 82 -7.48 -12.40 -2.73
N ALA A 83 -6.35 -12.22 -2.05
CA ALA A 83 -6.00 -13.03 -0.89
C ALA A 83 -5.12 -12.27 0.10
N LYS A 84 -4.71 -12.97 1.16
CA LYS A 84 -3.77 -12.46 2.15
C LYS A 84 -2.36 -12.53 1.58
N GLY A 85 -1.83 -11.37 1.16
CA GLY A 85 -0.46 -11.26 0.66
C GLY A 85 0.58 -11.47 1.77
N LYS A 86 1.85 -11.64 1.37
CA LYS A 86 3.01 -11.70 2.30
C LYS A 86 3.22 -10.38 3.08
N ASN A 87 2.67 -9.28 2.57
CA ASN A 87 2.67 -7.99 3.23
C ASN A 87 1.69 -7.99 4.40
N LYS A 88 1.92 -7.16 5.43
CA LYS A 88 1.00 -7.00 6.59
C LYS A 88 -0.34 -6.34 6.23
N PHE A 89 -0.73 -6.32 4.96
CA PHE A 89 -1.99 -5.74 4.52
C PHE A 89 -3.14 -6.67 4.93
N PRO A 90 -4.19 -6.15 5.57
CA PRO A 90 -5.29 -6.97 6.03
C PRO A 90 -6.10 -7.50 4.84
N LEU A 91 -6.55 -8.76 4.95
CA LEU A 91 -7.60 -9.31 4.12
C LEU A 91 -8.91 -9.18 4.90
N ILE A 92 -9.87 -8.40 4.38
CA ILE A 92 -11.16 -8.16 5.01
C ILE A 92 -12.26 -8.56 4.04
N THR A 93 -13.24 -9.31 4.51
CA THR A 93 -14.41 -9.71 3.73
C THR A 93 -15.67 -9.40 4.51
N THR A 94 -16.56 -8.61 3.93
CA THR A 94 -17.73 -8.12 4.66
C THR A 94 -18.94 -7.88 3.78
N ASN A 95 -20.14 -8.12 4.30
CA ASN A 95 -21.42 -7.72 3.67
C ASN A 95 -21.98 -6.38 4.20
N TYR A 96 -21.15 -5.65 4.93
CA TYR A 96 -21.33 -4.21 5.19
C TYR A 96 -20.77 -3.39 4.03
N THR A 97 -21.33 -2.21 3.82
CA THR A 97 -20.66 -1.22 2.95
C THR A 97 -19.37 -0.74 3.61
N GLU A 98 -18.43 -0.19 2.83
CA GLU A 98 -17.19 0.39 3.36
C GLU A 98 -17.48 1.43 4.45
N THR A 99 -18.44 2.33 4.19
CA THR A 99 -18.83 3.40 5.13
C THR A 99 -19.38 2.85 6.45
N GLU A 100 -20.17 1.80 6.42
CA GLU A 100 -20.69 1.15 7.63
C GLU A 100 -19.60 0.42 8.40
N LEU A 101 -18.69 -0.29 7.70
CA LEU A 101 -17.56 -0.98 8.32
C LEU A 101 -16.65 0.02 9.02
N MET A 102 -16.27 1.10 8.33
CA MET A 102 -15.47 2.19 8.89
C MET A 102 -16.20 2.83 10.09
N GLY A 103 -17.50 3.10 9.96
CA GLY A 103 -18.31 3.64 11.04
C GLY A 103 -18.39 2.73 12.27
N ARG A 104 -18.41 1.41 12.09
CA ARG A 104 -18.36 0.44 13.20
C ARG A 104 -16.99 0.40 13.87
N LYS A 105 -15.93 0.35 13.07
CA LYS A 105 -14.54 0.34 13.59
C LYS A 105 -14.24 1.62 14.35
N SER A 106 -14.67 2.77 13.81
CA SER A 106 -14.59 4.08 14.46
C SER A 106 -15.35 4.12 15.78
N ARG A 107 -16.61 3.66 15.82
CA ARG A 107 -17.41 3.59 17.06
C ARG A 107 -16.76 2.73 18.15
N ARG A 108 -16.20 1.56 17.79
CA ARG A 108 -15.45 0.72 18.75
C ARG A 108 -14.20 1.42 19.25
N GLY A 109 -13.43 2.05 18.35
CA GLY A 109 -12.24 2.83 18.71
C GLY A 109 -12.59 3.98 19.66
N LEU A 110 -13.66 4.73 19.36
CA LEU A 110 -14.14 5.82 20.21
C LEU A 110 -14.59 5.31 21.59
N GLY A 111 -15.25 4.15 21.64
CA GLY A 111 -15.62 3.49 22.90
C GLY A 111 -14.40 3.13 23.75
N TRP A 112 -13.36 2.54 23.15
CA TRP A 112 -12.11 2.23 23.84
C TRP A 112 -11.38 3.48 24.31
N LEU A 113 -11.35 4.53 23.49
CA LEU A 113 -10.76 5.82 23.86
C LEU A 113 -11.49 6.45 25.05
N ASN A 114 -12.83 6.38 25.06
CA ASN A 114 -13.64 6.86 26.18
C ASN A 114 -13.39 6.06 27.47
N LEU A 115 -13.31 4.72 27.38
CA LEU A 115 -12.95 3.87 28.52
C LEU A 115 -11.55 4.17 29.04
N GLY A 116 -10.58 4.36 28.15
CA GLY A 116 -9.22 4.76 28.51
C GLY A 116 -9.20 6.10 29.25
N LEU A 117 -9.86 7.12 28.70
CA LEU A 117 -9.95 8.46 29.30
C LEU A 117 -10.50 8.42 30.72
N ASN A 118 -11.66 7.78 30.92
CA ASN A 118 -12.27 7.63 32.25
C ASN A 118 -11.39 6.79 33.17
N GLY A 119 -10.77 5.72 32.65
CA GLY A 119 -9.85 4.88 33.40
C GLY A 119 -8.66 5.65 33.96
N PHE A 120 -8.02 6.50 33.16
CA PHE A 120 -6.89 7.33 33.61
C PHE A 120 -7.28 8.35 34.68
N VAL A 121 -8.46 8.98 34.57
CA VAL A 121 -8.99 9.87 35.61
C VAL A 121 -9.23 9.11 36.92
N LEU A 122 -9.86 7.92 36.84
CA LEU A 122 -10.11 7.07 38.00
C LEU A 122 -8.82 6.59 38.67
N ILE A 123 -7.79 6.25 37.88
CA ILE A 123 -6.46 5.90 38.39
C ILE A 123 -5.85 7.09 39.15
N GLY A 124 -5.92 8.30 38.57
CA GLY A 124 -5.46 9.52 39.23
C GLY A 124 -6.12 9.75 40.59
N LEU A 125 -7.46 9.70 40.62
CA LEU A 125 -8.23 9.81 41.87
C LEU A 125 -7.88 8.70 42.87
N GLY A 126 -7.70 7.47 42.40
CA GLY A 126 -7.30 6.33 43.22
C GLY A 126 -5.91 6.50 43.85
N LEU A 127 -4.94 7.06 43.12
CA LEU A 127 -3.59 7.34 43.63
C LEU A 127 -3.62 8.39 44.75
N PHE A 128 -4.37 9.48 44.58
CA PHE A 128 -4.52 10.49 45.64
C PHE A 128 -5.27 9.96 46.86
N GLY A 129 -6.31 9.15 46.64
CA GLY A 129 -7.02 8.46 47.72
C GLY A 129 -6.11 7.51 48.51
N ALA A 130 -5.23 6.76 47.83
CA ALA A 130 -4.25 5.90 48.48
C ALA A 130 -3.16 6.68 49.24
N ALA A 131 -2.82 7.88 48.78
CA ALA A 131 -1.93 8.81 49.48
C ALA A 131 -2.59 9.57 50.63
N ALA A 132 -3.90 9.33 50.88
CA ALA A 132 -4.71 10.03 51.88
C ALA A 132 -4.70 11.57 51.74
N SER A 133 -4.49 12.06 50.51
CA SER A 133 -4.51 13.49 50.17
C SER A 133 -5.86 13.84 49.55
N TYR A 134 -6.54 14.85 50.12
CA TYR A 134 -7.87 15.28 49.67
C TYR A 134 -7.94 16.78 49.41
N ALA A 135 -6.80 17.38 49.07
CA ALA A 135 -6.74 18.80 48.76
C ALA A 135 -7.50 19.08 47.45
N ALA A 136 -8.10 20.27 47.34
CA ALA A 136 -8.77 20.67 46.09
C ALA A 136 -7.82 20.63 44.87
N THR A 137 -6.51 20.82 45.10
CA THR A 137 -5.45 20.70 44.08
C THR A 137 -5.31 19.30 43.52
N ASP A 138 -5.58 18.25 44.31
CA ASP A 138 -5.41 16.86 43.89
C ASP A 138 -6.45 16.47 42.83
N PHE A 139 -7.67 16.98 42.98
CA PHE A 139 -8.73 16.83 41.97
C PHE A 139 -8.38 17.56 40.67
N LEU A 140 -7.73 18.73 40.75
CA LEU A 140 -7.24 19.45 39.57
C LEU A 140 -6.16 18.64 38.84
N PHE A 141 -5.18 18.09 39.56
CA PHE A 141 -4.13 17.27 38.96
C PHE A 141 -4.69 15.97 38.35
N ALA A 142 -5.61 15.28 39.03
CA ALA A 142 -6.27 14.09 38.49
C ALA A 142 -7.02 14.38 37.19
N SER A 143 -7.68 15.54 37.10
CA SER A 143 -8.35 16.01 35.88
C SER A 143 -7.35 16.25 34.73
N MET A 144 -6.13 16.74 35.01
CA MET A 144 -5.09 16.97 33.99
C MET A 144 -4.48 15.69 33.40
N ILE A 145 -4.67 14.53 34.02
CA ILE A 145 -4.20 13.24 33.47
C ILE A 145 -4.97 12.87 32.20
N ALA A 146 -6.26 13.16 32.14
CA ALA A 146 -7.10 12.92 30.97
C ALA A 146 -6.62 13.62 29.69
N PRO A 147 -6.39 14.96 29.67
CA PRO A 147 -5.86 15.66 28.51
C PRO A 147 -4.42 15.22 28.18
N LEU A 148 -3.61 14.86 29.17
CA LEU A 148 -2.27 14.30 28.93
C LEU A 148 -2.35 12.95 28.19
N PHE A 149 -3.26 12.06 28.59
CA PHE A 149 -3.51 10.80 27.90
C PHE A 149 -3.99 11.03 26.46
N LEU A 150 -4.94 11.95 26.25
CA LEU A 150 -5.42 12.31 24.91
C LEU A 150 -4.29 12.88 24.03
N ALA A 151 -3.43 13.74 24.59
CA ALA A 151 -2.27 14.26 23.88
C ALA A 151 -1.32 13.13 23.46
N GLY A 152 -1.08 12.14 24.32
CA GLY A 152 -0.30 10.95 23.98
C GLY A 152 -0.91 10.10 22.86
N CYS A 153 -2.23 9.84 22.93
CA CYS A 153 -2.94 9.15 21.84
C CYS A 153 -2.88 9.93 20.53
N PHE A 154 -3.05 11.25 20.58
CA PHE A 154 -2.96 12.12 19.41
C PHE A 154 -1.59 12.05 18.74
N VAL A 155 -0.50 12.13 19.52
CA VAL A 155 0.88 11.96 19.03
C VAL A 155 1.05 10.58 18.37
N GLY A 156 0.53 9.51 18.97
CA GLY A 156 0.62 8.17 18.40
C GLY A 156 -0.13 8.02 17.07
N LEU A 157 -1.31 8.61 16.94
CA LEU A 157 -2.07 8.63 15.69
C LEU A 157 -1.33 9.42 14.59
N MET A 158 -0.83 10.60 14.94
CA MET A 158 -0.08 11.47 14.03
C MET A 158 1.20 10.80 13.52
N TYR A 159 1.93 10.12 14.41
CA TYR A 159 3.10 9.32 14.02
C TYR A 159 2.74 8.23 13.00
N ASN A 160 1.66 7.47 13.24
CA ASN A 160 1.22 6.43 12.33
C ASN A 160 0.82 7.00 10.96
N ASP A 161 0.19 8.18 10.94
CA ASP A 161 -0.16 8.90 9.73
C ASP A 161 1.06 9.36 8.93
N LEU A 162 2.11 9.85 9.60
CA LEU A 162 3.40 10.18 8.96
C LEU A 162 4.07 8.94 8.37
N VAL A 163 4.09 7.83 9.12
CA VAL A 163 4.62 6.54 8.62
C VAL A 163 3.84 6.05 7.41
N PHE A 164 2.51 6.22 7.40
CA PHE A 164 1.67 5.86 6.26
C PHE A 164 2.04 6.64 5.01
N VAL A 165 2.20 7.97 5.11
CA VAL A 165 2.56 8.82 3.98
C VAL A 165 3.98 8.51 3.49
N ARG A 166 4.96 8.31 4.39
CA ARG A 166 6.30 7.85 4.02
C ARG A 166 6.28 6.53 3.25
N ASN A 167 5.51 5.54 3.75
CA ASN A 167 5.38 4.25 3.07
C ASN A 167 4.70 4.37 1.70
N ARG A 168 3.82 5.35 1.50
CA ARG A 168 3.20 5.63 0.19
C ARG A 168 4.24 6.12 -0.82
N VAL A 169 5.17 6.99 -0.41
CA VAL A 169 6.30 7.44 -1.24
C VAL A 169 7.16 6.23 -1.65
N LEU A 170 7.56 5.39 -0.69
CA LEU A 170 8.36 4.19 -0.96
C LEU A 170 7.68 3.20 -1.91
N ARG A 171 6.36 3.01 -1.77
CA ARG A 171 5.58 2.16 -2.68
C ARG A 171 5.51 2.75 -4.09
N ALA A 172 5.27 4.06 -4.20
CA ALA A 172 5.26 4.73 -5.50
C ALA A 172 6.63 4.62 -6.18
N TRP A 173 7.72 4.78 -5.42
CA TRP A 173 9.08 4.57 -5.92
C TRP A 173 9.32 3.14 -6.41
N SER A 174 8.91 2.15 -5.61
CA SER A 174 9.04 0.73 -5.99
C SER A 174 8.31 0.40 -7.29
N ASN A 175 7.16 1.02 -7.56
CA ASN A 175 6.43 0.82 -8.82
C ASN A 175 7.19 1.41 -10.01
N ILE A 176 7.78 2.60 -9.86
CA ILE A 176 8.67 3.18 -10.88
C ILE A 176 9.88 2.27 -11.13
N GLY A 177 10.52 1.77 -10.07
CA GLY A 177 11.65 0.85 -10.16
C GLY A 177 11.34 -0.42 -10.97
N VAL A 178 10.14 -0.98 -10.82
CA VAL A 178 9.69 -2.13 -11.63
C VAL A 178 9.60 -1.77 -13.12
N SER A 179 9.05 -0.60 -13.46
CA SER A 179 8.96 -0.18 -14.87
C SER A 179 10.32 0.20 -15.47
N LEU A 180 11.19 0.85 -14.70
CA LEU A 180 12.60 1.09 -15.08
C LEU A 180 13.34 -0.22 -15.36
N LYS A 181 13.11 -1.24 -14.55
CA LYS A 181 13.66 -2.58 -14.80
C LYS A 181 13.14 -3.18 -16.10
N LYS A 182 11.84 -3.09 -16.38
CA LYS A 182 11.27 -3.55 -17.68
C LYS A 182 11.92 -2.82 -18.86
N ARG A 183 12.19 -1.52 -18.75
CA ARG A 183 12.91 -0.74 -19.78
C ARG A 183 14.36 -1.24 -19.94
N ALA A 184 15.07 -1.42 -18.83
CA ALA A 184 16.42 -1.95 -18.83
C ALA A 184 16.50 -3.34 -19.51
N ASP A 185 15.50 -4.19 -19.28
CA ASP A 185 15.38 -5.53 -19.87
C ASP A 185 15.16 -5.49 -21.41
N LEU A 186 14.75 -4.35 -21.98
CA LEU A 186 14.59 -4.17 -23.43
C LEU A 186 15.89 -3.75 -24.14
N ILE A 187 16.87 -3.18 -23.44
CA ILE A 187 18.14 -2.71 -24.02
C ILE A 187 18.92 -3.83 -24.73
N PRO A 188 19.03 -5.06 -24.18
CA PRO A 188 19.69 -6.16 -24.90
C PRO A 188 19.06 -6.47 -26.26
N ASN A 189 17.73 -6.39 -26.37
CA ASN A 189 17.02 -6.59 -27.64
C ASN A 189 17.34 -5.47 -28.62
N LEU A 190 17.40 -4.22 -28.15
CA LEU A 190 17.81 -3.09 -28.97
C LEU A 190 19.24 -3.25 -29.49
N VAL A 191 20.18 -3.66 -28.64
CA VAL A 191 21.58 -3.93 -29.03
C VAL A 191 21.65 -5.04 -30.08
N LYS A 192 20.80 -6.07 -29.98
CA LYS A 192 20.74 -7.15 -30.98
C LYS A 192 20.33 -6.62 -32.36
N ILE A 193 19.26 -5.81 -32.41
CA ILE A 193 18.79 -5.18 -33.66
C ILE A 193 19.86 -4.23 -34.24
N ALA A 194 20.48 -3.41 -33.39
CA ALA A 194 21.55 -2.49 -33.79
C ALA A 194 22.73 -3.24 -34.42
N LYS A 195 23.14 -4.38 -33.85
CA LYS A 195 24.24 -5.20 -34.38
C LYS A 195 23.92 -5.87 -35.70
N GLU A 196 22.65 -6.17 -35.95
CA GLU A 196 22.21 -6.84 -37.17
C GLU A 196 22.12 -5.86 -38.34
N TYR A 197 21.50 -4.70 -38.12
CA TYR A 197 21.14 -3.74 -39.18
C TYR A 197 22.04 -2.49 -39.23
N LEU A 198 22.63 -2.07 -38.10
CA LEU A 198 23.39 -0.82 -37.96
C LEU A 198 24.89 -1.09 -37.71
N LYS A 199 25.48 -1.98 -38.50
CA LYS A 199 26.89 -2.40 -38.35
C LYS A 199 27.90 -1.27 -38.56
N HIS A 200 27.55 -0.29 -39.38
CA HIS A 200 28.43 0.83 -39.75
C HIS A 200 28.34 2.01 -38.77
N GLU A 201 27.37 2.02 -37.87
CA GLU A 201 27.11 3.11 -36.91
C GLU A 201 27.86 2.89 -35.59
N LYS A 202 29.18 3.13 -35.60
CA LYS A 202 30.05 2.92 -34.43
C LYS A 202 29.72 3.81 -33.23
N GLU A 203 29.30 5.05 -33.47
CA GLU A 203 28.91 5.98 -32.41
C GLU A 203 27.69 5.45 -31.64
N LEU A 204 26.64 5.03 -32.37
CA LEU A 204 25.45 4.44 -31.79
C LEU A 204 25.74 3.17 -30.99
N GLN A 205 26.61 2.30 -31.49
CA GLN A 205 27.01 1.08 -30.76
C GLN A 205 27.75 1.40 -29.46
N THR A 206 28.54 2.48 -29.45
CA THR A 206 29.26 2.94 -28.25
C THR A 206 28.27 3.51 -27.22
N ASP A 207 27.30 4.30 -27.67
CA ASP A 207 26.26 4.86 -26.82
C ASP A 207 25.35 3.75 -26.24
N LEU A 208 25.00 2.75 -27.04
CA LEU A 208 24.25 1.57 -26.59
C LEU A 208 25.03 0.70 -25.60
N ALA A 209 26.35 0.59 -25.76
CA ALA A 209 27.19 -0.12 -24.81
C ALA A 209 27.20 0.58 -23.44
N LYS A 210 27.35 1.92 -23.43
CA LYS A 210 27.25 2.74 -22.21
C LYS A 210 25.88 2.62 -21.56
N LEU A 211 24.81 2.70 -22.35
CA LEU A 211 23.44 2.56 -21.87
C LEU A 211 23.17 1.17 -21.26
N ARG A 212 23.75 0.11 -21.84
CA ARG A 212 23.66 -1.24 -21.28
C ARG A 212 24.38 -1.35 -19.94
N ASP A 213 25.51 -0.68 -19.78
CA ASP A 213 26.24 -0.70 -18.51
C ASP A 213 25.52 0.13 -17.44
N SER A 214 24.89 1.26 -17.79
CA SER A 214 24.04 2.01 -16.85
C SER A 214 22.77 1.23 -16.46
N ALA A 215 22.17 0.51 -17.41
CA ALA A 215 21.00 -0.35 -17.17
C ALA A 215 21.25 -1.50 -16.19
N ARG A 216 22.49 -1.99 -16.06
CA ARG A 216 22.84 -3.03 -15.08
C ARG A 216 22.69 -2.55 -13.63
N GLY A 217 22.75 -1.24 -13.39
CA GLY A 217 22.50 -0.61 -12.09
C GLY A 217 21.02 -0.40 -11.77
N ALA A 218 20.09 -0.80 -12.64
CA ALA A 218 18.69 -0.38 -12.57
C ALA A 218 17.86 -0.92 -11.40
N VAL A 219 18.42 -1.84 -10.61
CA VAL A 219 17.74 -2.42 -9.45
C VAL A 219 17.79 -1.48 -8.23
N ASP A 220 18.77 -0.57 -8.19
CA ASP A 220 19.06 0.29 -7.03
C ASP A 220 19.15 1.78 -7.38
N PHE A 221 18.51 2.22 -8.47
CA PHE A 221 18.53 3.64 -8.81
C PHE A 221 17.87 4.47 -7.70
N ASP A 222 18.62 5.43 -7.20
CA ASP A 222 18.11 6.62 -6.51
C ASP A 222 17.31 7.49 -7.50
N PRO A 223 16.34 8.32 -7.07
CA PRO A 223 15.58 9.19 -7.98
C PRO A 223 16.45 10.03 -8.92
N ALA A 224 17.60 10.52 -8.46
CA ALA A 224 18.53 11.25 -9.31
C ALA A 224 19.18 10.35 -10.38
N ALA A 225 19.65 9.16 -9.99
CA ALA A 225 20.28 8.21 -10.91
C ALA A 225 19.30 7.65 -11.95
N ALA A 226 18.05 7.40 -11.54
CA ALA A 226 16.97 6.99 -12.42
C ALA A 226 16.67 8.07 -13.48
N GLY A 227 16.66 9.34 -13.09
CA GLY A 227 16.45 10.46 -14.02
C GLY A 227 17.52 10.50 -15.10
N LEU A 228 18.79 10.38 -14.71
CA LEU A 228 19.92 10.33 -15.63
C LEU A 228 19.84 9.14 -16.60
N PHE A 229 19.44 7.96 -16.11
CA PHE A 229 19.25 6.78 -16.95
C PHE A 229 18.18 7.01 -18.02
N ILE A 230 17.01 7.56 -17.65
CA ILE A 230 15.94 7.86 -18.60
C ILE A 230 16.42 8.86 -19.66
N THR A 231 17.07 9.95 -19.24
CA THR A 231 17.56 10.98 -20.18
C THR A 231 18.57 10.38 -21.17
N GLN A 232 19.49 9.53 -20.70
CA GLN A 232 20.41 8.80 -21.58
C GLN A 232 19.68 7.84 -22.52
N GLU A 233 18.73 7.07 -22.02
CA GLU A 233 17.94 6.13 -22.81
C GLU A 233 17.20 6.87 -23.94
N VAL A 234 16.49 7.95 -23.61
CA VAL A 234 15.75 8.76 -24.58
C VAL A 234 16.67 9.35 -25.64
N ALA A 235 17.83 9.90 -25.27
CA ALA A 235 18.79 10.44 -26.22
C ALA A 235 19.32 9.38 -27.21
N VAL A 236 19.63 8.18 -26.71
CA VAL A 236 20.06 7.06 -27.56
C VAL A 236 18.92 6.56 -28.44
N MET A 237 17.69 6.52 -27.93
CA MET A 237 16.52 6.12 -28.71
C MET A 237 16.25 7.10 -29.84
N GLN A 238 16.31 8.41 -29.59
CA GLN A 238 16.12 9.43 -30.62
C GLN A 238 17.13 9.29 -31.75
N LYS A 239 18.42 9.08 -31.42
CA LYS A 239 19.46 8.77 -32.43
C LYS A 239 19.15 7.49 -33.19
N PHE A 240 18.73 6.43 -32.49
CA PHE A 240 18.40 5.13 -33.09
C PHE A 240 17.25 5.25 -34.10
N PHE A 241 16.14 5.90 -33.71
CA PHE A 241 14.97 6.07 -34.57
C PHE A 241 15.21 7.05 -35.72
N GLY A 242 16.04 8.07 -35.53
CA GLY A 242 16.44 8.98 -36.63
C GLY A 242 17.21 8.25 -37.75
N LEU A 243 17.88 7.15 -37.45
CA LEU A 243 18.57 6.32 -38.45
C LEU A 243 17.62 5.40 -39.22
N GLN A 244 16.38 5.18 -38.75
CA GLN A 244 15.40 4.32 -39.41
C GLN A 244 15.07 4.79 -40.83
N GLU A 245 15.14 6.09 -41.11
CA GLU A 245 14.93 6.64 -42.46
C GLU A 245 16.03 6.25 -43.45
N LYS A 246 17.27 6.07 -42.96
CA LYS A 246 18.43 5.70 -43.78
C LYS A 246 18.51 4.21 -44.07
N TYR A 247 17.82 3.37 -43.29
CA TYR A 247 17.86 1.91 -43.40
C TYR A 247 16.44 1.31 -43.57
N PRO A 248 15.92 1.19 -44.81
CA PRO A 248 14.57 0.70 -45.08
C PRO A 248 14.29 -0.71 -44.53
N ASP A 249 15.32 -1.58 -44.52
CA ASP A 249 15.22 -2.95 -44.00
C ASP A 249 14.92 -2.98 -42.49
N LEU A 250 15.43 -1.99 -41.73
CA LEU A 250 15.12 -1.83 -40.32
C LEU A 250 13.68 -1.34 -40.11
N LYS A 251 13.18 -0.49 -41.01
CA LYS A 251 11.83 0.08 -40.94
C LYS A 251 10.73 -0.98 -41.10
N GLY A 252 10.97 -2.01 -41.91
CA GLY A 252 10.03 -3.12 -42.13
C GLY A 252 10.10 -4.24 -41.08
N ASN A 253 11.04 -4.17 -40.13
CA ASN A 253 11.26 -5.26 -39.18
C ASN A 253 10.18 -5.27 -38.07
N GLN A 254 9.43 -6.37 -37.95
CA GLN A 254 8.39 -6.56 -36.94
C GLN A 254 8.93 -6.50 -35.49
N MET A 255 10.13 -7.02 -35.23
CA MET A 255 10.77 -6.96 -33.91
C MET A 255 11.09 -5.51 -33.51
N MET A 256 11.47 -4.67 -34.48
CA MET A 256 11.72 -3.25 -34.26
C MET A 256 10.43 -2.48 -33.95
N ALA A 257 9.37 -2.74 -34.70
CA ALA A 257 8.05 -2.14 -34.46
C ALA A 257 7.50 -2.49 -33.07
N GLN A 258 7.59 -3.78 -32.67
CA GLN A 258 7.17 -4.23 -31.35
C GLN A 258 8.00 -3.62 -30.22
N LEU A 259 9.32 -3.43 -30.43
CA LEU A 259 10.19 -2.80 -29.45
C LEU A 259 9.82 -1.32 -29.25
N HIS A 260 9.59 -0.59 -30.34
CA HIS A 260 9.16 0.80 -30.30
C HIS A 260 7.83 0.96 -29.55
N GLU A 261 6.83 0.14 -29.89
CA GLU A 261 5.53 0.15 -29.21
C GLU A 261 5.67 -0.10 -27.69
N LYS A 262 6.45 -1.12 -27.31
CA LYS A 262 6.71 -1.42 -25.88
C LYS A 262 7.41 -0.28 -25.16
N LEU A 263 8.39 0.36 -25.79
CA LEU A 263 9.09 1.51 -25.21
C LEU A 263 8.14 2.70 -25.00
N VAL A 264 7.29 3.01 -25.98
CA VAL A 264 6.28 4.07 -25.86
C VAL A 264 5.28 3.76 -24.73
N LEU A 265 4.82 2.52 -24.62
CA LEU A 265 3.93 2.10 -23.54
C LEU A 265 4.59 2.26 -22.16
N LEU A 266 5.85 1.84 -22.02
CA LEU A 266 6.61 1.98 -20.77
C LEU A 266 6.91 3.45 -20.44
N GLU A 267 7.18 4.28 -21.44
CA GLU A 267 7.38 5.73 -21.25
C GLU A 267 6.11 6.38 -20.69
N ASN A 268 4.94 6.08 -21.29
CA ASN A 268 3.65 6.55 -20.80
C ASN A 268 3.36 6.04 -19.38
N GLU A 269 3.68 4.77 -19.08
CA GLU A 269 3.56 4.19 -17.74
C GLU A 269 4.41 4.95 -16.72
N VAL A 270 5.70 5.19 -17.03
CA VAL A 270 6.64 5.92 -16.17
C VAL A 270 6.20 7.37 -15.98
N ALA A 271 5.75 8.05 -17.03
CA ALA A 271 5.25 9.43 -16.95
C ALA A 271 4.05 9.55 -15.99
N LEU A 272 3.09 8.61 -16.08
CA LEU A 272 1.95 8.55 -15.16
C LEU A 272 2.39 8.28 -13.72
N MET A 273 3.27 7.29 -13.51
CA MET A 273 3.78 6.95 -12.17
C MET A 273 4.60 8.08 -11.55
N ARG A 274 5.36 8.84 -12.36
CA ARG A 274 6.13 10.01 -11.91
C ARG A 274 5.23 11.08 -11.30
N SER A 275 4.10 11.41 -11.94
CA SER A 275 3.13 12.33 -11.35
C SER A 275 2.60 11.81 -10.01
N GLY A 276 2.26 10.52 -9.94
CA GLY A 276 1.80 9.89 -8.70
C GLY A 276 2.84 9.87 -7.57
N TYR A 277 4.11 9.67 -7.91
CA TYR A 277 5.24 9.74 -6.98
C TYR A 277 5.46 11.17 -6.48
N ASN A 278 5.55 12.15 -7.39
CA ASN A 278 5.77 13.56 -7.04
C ASN A 278 4.64 14.09 -6.15
N ASN A 279 3.38 13.77 -6.44
CA ASN A 279 2.24 14.12 -5.58
C ASN A 279 2.36 13.48 -4.18
N SER A 280 2.90 12.26 -4.09
CA SER A 280 3.10 11.57 -2.81
C SER A 280 4.26 12.20 -2.01
N VAL A 281 5.34 12.58 -2.68
CA VAL A 281 6.48 13.31 -2.10
C VAL A 281 6.06 14.69 -1.62
N GLU A 282 5.33 15.45 -2.44
CA GLU A 282 4.82 16.77 -2.07
C GLU A 282 3.94 16.68 -0.81
N ARG A 283 3.04 15.69 -0.75
CA ARG A 283 2.21 15.46 0.44
C ARG A 283 3.03 15.08 1.67
N HIS A 284 4.09 14.29 1.48
CA HIS A 284 5.02 13.92 2.56
C HIS A 284 5.76 15.15 3.09
N ASN A 285 6.45 15.89 2.20
CA ASN A 285 7.23 17.07 2.52
C ASN A 285 6.35 18.18 3.13
N THR A 286 5.14 18.37 2.59
CA THR A 286 4.16 19.31 3.14
C THR A 286 3.74 18.94 4.56
N ARG A 287 3.46 17.66 4.83
CA ARG A 287 3.08 17.22 6.18
C ARG A 287 4.21 17.44 7.18
N ILE A 288 5.43 16.99 6.88
CA ILE A 288 6.56 17.17 7.80
C ILE A 288 6.96 18.65 7.98
N GLY A 289 6.56 19.54 7.07
CA GLY A 289 6.74 20.99 7.16
C GLY A 289 5.61 21.76 7.87
N GLN A 290 4.47 21.12 8.16
CA GLN A 290 3.30 21.76 8.75
C GLN A 290 3.21 21.53 10.26
N ILE A 291 2.70 22.50 11.01
CA ILE A 291 2.38 22.34 12.44
C ILE A 291 1.02 21.62 12.54
N PRO A 292 0.85 20.61 13.42
CA PRO A 292 1.78 20.16 14.48
C PRO A 292 2.80 19.07 14.08
N ASP A 293 2.67 18.48 12.90
CA ASP A 293 3.50 17.38 12.38
C ASP A 293 5.01 17.68 12.42
N LEU A 294 5.42 18.94 12.19
CA LEU A 294 6.80 19.41 12.22
C LEU A 294 7.57 19.04 13.49
N PHE A 295 6.91 19.10 14.65
CA PHE A 295 7.55 18.77 15.93
C PHE A 295 7.85 17.27 16.02
N LEU A 296 6.90 16.43 15.59
CA LEU A 296 7.10 14.98 15.53
C LEU A 296 8.13 14.61 14.48
N ALA A 297 8.07 15.24 13.30
CA ALA A 297 8.99 14.98 12.21
C ALA A 297 10.44 15.19 12.65
N ARG A 298 10.73 16.30 13.33
CA ARG A 298 12.07 16.58 13.89
C ARG A 298 12.46 15.61 15.01
N LEU A 299 11.54 15.28 15.92
CA LEU A 299 11.81 14.37 17.04
C LEU A 299 12.13 12.95 16.56
N PHE A 300 11.43 12.47 15.54
CA PHE A 300 11.57 11.12 14.99
C PHE A 300 12.42 11.03 13.72
N LYS A 301 13.07 12.14 13.31
CA LYS A 301 13.94 12.23 12.13
C LYS A 301 13.26 11.80 10.83
N PHE A 302 12.05 12.28 10.59
CA PHE A 302 11.44 12.17 9.26
C PHE A 302 12.12 13.16 8.32
N GLU A 303 12.78 12.64 7.30
CA GLU A 303 13.47 13.42 6.27
C GLU A 303 12.54 13.72 5.09
N GLU A 304 12.83 14.82 4.40
CA GLU A 304 12.22 15.15 3.11
C GLU A 304 12.61 14.11 2.06
N ALA A 305 11.67 13.80 1.18
CA ALA A 305 11.94 12.93 0.04
C ALA A 305 12.21 13.79 -1.21
N ASP A 306 13.12 13.30 -2.05
CA ASP A 306 13.46 13.98 -3.30
C ASP A 306 12.41 13.74 -4.38
N LEU A 307 12.06 14.80 -5.10
CA LEU A 307 11.18 14.75 -6.25
C LEU A 307 11.86 14.05 -7.42
N PHE A 308 11.07 13.33 -8.21
CA PHE A 308 11.58 12.70 -9.42
C PHE A 308 11.48 13.68 -10.59
N HIS A 309 12.61 14.28 -10.92
CA HIS A 309 12.79 15.13 -12.10
C HIS A 309 13.65 14.41 -13.16
N ALA A 310 13.01 13.99 -14.25
CA ALA A 310 13.69 13.82 -15.52
C ALA A 310 13.35 15.08 -16.34
N GLU A 311 14.31 15.99 -16.49
CA GLU A 311 14.22 17.05 -17.49
C GLU A 311 14.27 16.36 -18.86
N ILE A 312 13.14 16.39 -19.55
CA ILE A 312 13.11 16.18 -20.98
C ILE A 312 13.04 17.61 -21.53
N GLU A 313 14.21 18.22 -21.75
CA GLU A 313 14.27 19.36 -22.67
C GLU A 313 13.86 18.82 -24.05
N VAL A 314 12.76 19.38 -24.56
CA VAL A 314 12.30 19.18 -25.94
C VAL A 314 13.14 20.05 -26.86
#